data_AF-A0A971AME6-F1
#
_entry.id   AF-A0A971AME6-F1
#
_cell.length_a   1.000
_cell.length_b   1.000
_cell.length_c   1.000
_cell.angle_alpha   90.00
_cell.angle_beta   90.00
_cell.angle_gamma   90.00
#
_symmetry.space_group_name_H-M   'P 1'
#
loop_
_entity.id
_entity.type
_entity.pdbx_description
1 polymer ?
#
loop_
_entity_poly.entity_id
_entity_poly.type
_entity_poly.pdbx_seq_one_letter_code
_entity_poly.pdbx_strand_id
1 'polypeptide(L)'
;MIKFLNNRKGFTLIEVLVVVAIIGILIALAAPRVIRRIEDARINSDRATAKVLNDAIVTIELDYTVNPDQYDEGWTTADITWEELKEYLEDGAVIANEPGEEATVGGDGGMVIKGRSRDYIIKAYAPGQGPNGTEVWKFYLYNEKDDEIQDPGGGSGD
;
A
#
# COMPACT_ATOMS: atom_id res chain seq x y z
N MET A 1 -46.43 -39.74 33.55
CA MET A 1 -44.95 -39.68 33.41
C MET A 1 -44.62 -39.80 31.93
N ILE A 2 -44.14 -38.73 31.29
CA ILE A 2 -43.89 -38.68 29.84
C ILE A 2 -42.42 -39.05 29.60
N LYS A 3 -42.17 -40.14 28.86
CA LYS A 3 -40.83 -40.59 28.47
C LYS A 3 -40.41 -39.86 27.19
N PHE A 4 -39.42 -38.98 27.27
CA PHE A 4 -38.77 -38.40 26.09
C PHE A 4 -37.92 -39.47 25.41
N LEU A 5 -38.36 -39.95 24.23
CA LEU A 5 -37.58 -40.82 23.36
C LEU A 5 -36.46 -39.98 22.72
N ASN A 6 -35.26 -40.08 23.28
CA ASN A 6 -34.09 -39.35 22.83
C ASN A 6 -33.51 -40.02 21.57
N ASN A 7 -34.04 -39.67 20.40
CA ASN A 7 -33.57 -40.19 19.10
C ASN A 7 -32.26 -39.50 18.69
N ARG A 8 -31.14 -39.86 19.33
CA ARG A 8 -29.81 -39.39 18.93
C ARG A 8 -29.40 -40.09 17.62
N LYS A 9 -29.78 -39.51 16.49
CA LYS A 9 -29.16 -39.84 15.19
C LYS A 9 -27.73 -39.30 15.23
N GLY A 10 -26.75 -40.18 15.38
CA GLY A 10 -25.34 -39.84 15.28
C GLY A 10 -24.93 -39.64 13.83
N PHE A 11 -24.03 -38.69 13.59
CA PHE A 11 -23.42 -38.45 12.29
C PHE A 11 -22.58 -39.67 11.87
N THR A 12 -22.67 -40.10 10.61
CA THR A 12 -21.89 -41.26 10.15
C THR A 12 -20.48 -40.84 9.74
N LEU A 13 -19.47 -41.68 9.97
CA LEU A 13 -18.09 -41.38 9.58
C LEU A 13 -17.95 -41.19 8.05
N ILE A 14 -18.72 -41.95 7.27
CA ILE A 14 -18.71 -41.84 5.81
C ILE A 14 -19.26 -40.49 5.33
N GLU A 15 -20.24 -39.93 6.04
CA GLU A 15 -20.82 -38.63 5.73
C GLU A 15 -19.83 -37.50 6.00
N VAL A 16 -19.04 -37.56 7.09
CA VAL A 16 -17.93 -36.61 7.30
C VAL A 16 -16.85 -36.80 6.23
N LEU A 17 -16.50 -38.05 5.89
CA LEU A 17 -15.43 -38.37 4.95
C LEU A 17 -15.69 -37.77 3.55
N VAL A 18 -16.90 -37.94 3.03
CA VAL A 18 -17.27 -37.39 1.72
C VAL A 18 -17.25 -35.86 1.75
N VAL A 19 -17.70 -35.24 2.84
CA VAL A 19 -17.71 -33.78 2.99
C VAL A 19 -16.28 -33.21 2.98
N VAL A 20 -15.37 -33.77 3.79
CA VAL A 20 -13.98 -33.28 3.82
C VAL A 20 -13.25 -33.57 2.50
N ALA A 21 -13.59 -34.66 1.80
CA ALA A 21 -13.05 -34.94 0.48
C ALA A 21 -13.46 -33.88 -0.55
N ILE A 22 -14.74 -33.50 -0.58
CA ILE A 22 -15.23 -32.44 -1.50
C ILE A 22 -14.64 -31.07 -1.12
N ILE A 23 -14.59 -30.71 0.17
CA ILE A 23 -13.97 -29.46 0.64
C ILE A 23 -12.49 -29.41 0.25
N GLY A 24 -11.76 -30.53 0.36
CA GLY A 24 -10.36 -30.63 -0.06
C GLY A 24 -10.17 -30.32 -1.55
N ILE A 25 -11.03 -30.86 -2.42
CA ILE A 25 -10.99 -30.58 -3.86
C ILE A 25 -11.27 -29.09 -4.14
N LEU A 26 -12.27 -28.50 -3.47
CA LEU A 26 -12.60 -27.08 -3.64
C LEU A 26 -11.45 -26.18 -3.18
N ILE A 27 -10.85 -26.44 -2.03
CA ILE A 27 -9.71 -25.68 -1.51
C ILE A 27 -8.52 -25.80 -2.47
N ALA A 28 -8.22 -27.00 -2.97
CA ALA A 28 -7.10 -27.20 -3.90
C ALA A 28 -7.24 -26.34 -5.17
N LEU A 29 -8.46 -26.15 -5.67
CA LEU A 29 -8.73 -25.30 -6.84
C LEU A 29 -8.80 -23.81 -6.51
N ALA A 30 -9.32 -23.45 -5.33
CA ALA A 30 -9.56 -22.06 -4.95
C ALA A 30 -8.35 -21.37 -4.31
N ALA A 31 -7.58 -22.08 -3.48
CA ALA A 31 -6.46 -21.54 -2.71
C ALA A 31 -5.45 -20.73 -3.54
N PRO A 32 -4.89 -21.22 -4.67
CA PRO A 32 -3.91 -20.45 -5.43
C PRO A 32 -4.50 -19.15 -6.00
N ARG A 33 -5.78 -19.16 -6.39
CA ARG A 33 -6.46 -17.96 -6.91
C ARG A 33 -6.69 -16.93 -5.82
N VAL A 34 -7.08 -17.36 -4.62
CA VAL A 34 -7.29 -16.48 -3.48
C VAL A 34 -5.98 -15.84 -3.03
N ILE A 35 -4.90 -16.63 -2.95
CA ILE A 35 -3.57 -16.12 -2.57
C ILE A 35 -3.11 -15.02 -3.54
N ARG A 36 -3.26 -15.24 -4.86
CA ARG A 36 -2.92 -14.22 -5.86
C ARG A 36 -3.75 -12.94 -5.69
N ARG A 37 -5.06 -13.07 -5.50
CA ARG A 37 -5.95 -11.92 -5.28
C ARG A 37 -5.60 -11.12 -4.03
N ILE A 38 -5.14 -11.78 -2.97
CA ILE A 38 -4.68 -11.10 -1.75
C ILE A 38 -3.41 -10.29 -2.05
N GLU A 39 -2.48 -10.83 -2.83
CA GLU A 39 -1.27 -10.10 -3.23
C GLU A 39 -1.61 -8.91 -4.15
N ASP A 40 -2.49 -9.11 -5.14
CA ASP A 40 -2.97 -8.02 -6.00
C ASP A 40 -3.64 -6.90 -5.17
N ALA A 41 -4.42 -7.26 -4.15
CA ALA A 41 -5.04 -6.29 -3.25
C ALA A 41 -4.01 -5.52 -2.40
N ARG A 42 -2.90 -6.17 -2.02
CA ARG A 42 -1.79 -5.52 -1.31
C ARG A 42 -1.05 -4.53 -2.22
N ILE A 43 -0.74 -4.92 -3.45
CA ILE A 43 -0.12 -4.04 -4.45
C ILE A 43 -1.02 -2.82 -4.72
N ASN A 44 -2.32 -3.03 -4.89
CA ASN A 44 -3.27 -1.95 -5.11
C ASN A 44 -3.39 -1.00 -3.91
N SER A 45 -3.29 -1.53 -2.69
CA SER A 45 -3.17 -0.69 -1.50
C SER A 45 -1.95 0.21 -1.60
N ASP A 46 -0.78 -0.36 -1.90
CA ASP A 46 0.48 0.39 -1.90
C ASP A 46 0.47 1.47 -2.98
N ARG A 47 -0.18 1.18 -4.11
CA ARG A 47 -0.48 2.17 -5.15
C ARG A 47 -1.36 3.30 -4.64
N ALA A 48 -2.42 2.98 -3.90
CA ALA A 48 -3.28 4.00 -3.30
C ALA A 48 -2.51 4.85 -2.28
N THR A 49 -1.66 4.23 -1.44
CA THR A 49 -0.80 4.96 -0.49
C THR A 49 0.15 5.91 -1.21
N ALA A 50 0.87 5.46 -2.25
CA ALA A 50 1.75 6.31 -3.03
C ALA A 50 1.00 7.46 -3.72
N LYS A 51 -0.23 7.22 -4.18
CA LYS A 51 -1.10 8.28 -4.72
C LYS A 51 -1.46 9.33 -3.68
N VAL A 52 -1.90 8.91 -2.49
CA VAL A 52 -2.24 9.85 -1.40
C VAL A 52 -1.03 10.70 -1.01
N LEU A 53 0.17 10.12 -0.97
CA LEU A 53 1.40 10.87 -0.71
C LEU A 53 1.70 11.90 -1.80
N ASN A 54 1.53 11.55 -3.08
CA ASN A 54 1.67 12.49 -4.19
C ASN A 54 0.64 13.62 -4.12
N ASP A 55 -0.63 13.30 -3.81
CA ASP A 55 -1.70 14.29 -3.69
C ASP A 55 -1.42 15.27 -2.53
N ALA A 56 -0.82 14.79 -1.43
CA ALA A 56 -0.36 15.65 -0.34
C ALA A 56 0.76 16.60 -0.77
N ILE A 57 1.79 16.12 -1.50
CA ILE A 57 2.86 16.99 -2.04
C ILE A 57 2.30 18.10 -2.93
N VAL A 58 1.35 17.76 -3.82
CA VAL A 58 0.69 18.76 -4.68
C VAL A 58 -0.08 19.78 -3.84
N THR A 59 -0.76 19.33 -2.78
CA THR A 59 -1.51 20.24 -1.90
C THR A 59 -0.58 21.22 -1.17
N ILE A 60 0.58 20.75 -0.73
CA ILE A 60 1.61 21.56 -0.07
C ILE A 60 2.19 22.60 -1.04
N GLU A 61 2.49 22.19 -2.27
CA GLU A 61 2.96 23.11 -3.30
C GLU A 61 1.95 24.22 -3.60
N LEU A 62 0.66 23.86 -3.65
CA LEU A 62 -0.44 24.81 -3.84
C LEU A 62 -0.55 25.77 -2.65
N ASP A 63 -0.43 25.27 -1.42
CA ASP A 63 -0.50 26.11 -0.22
C ASP A 63 0.66 27.13 -0.16
N TYR A 64 1.89 26.70 -0.47
CA TYR A 64 3.03 27.61 -0.60
C TYR A 64 2.80 28.69 -1.67
N THR A 65 2.27 28.30 -2.83
CA THR A 65 1.99 29.23 -3.94
C THR A 65 0.95 30.27 -3.55
N VAL A 66 -0.01 29.92 -2.70
CA VAL A 66 -1.09 30.82 -2.25
C VAL A 66 -0.66 31.65 -1.03
N ASN A 67 0.17 31.10 -0.15
CA ASN A 67 0.55 31.70 1.13
C ASN A 67 2.07 31.80 1.31
N PRO A 68 2.82 32.46 0.40
CA PRO A 68 4.29 32.46 0.44
C PRO A 68 4.85 33.11 1.71
N ASP A 69 4.14 34.07 2.31
CA ASP A 69 4.56 34.80 3.51
C ASP A 69 4.58 33.92 4.79
N GLN A 70 4.03 32.71 4.74
CA GLN A 70 4.05 31.75 5.87
C GLN A 70 5.31 30.87 5.90
N TYR A 71 6.13 30.92 4.84
CA TYR A 71 7.30 30.07 4.67
C TYR A 71 8.58 30.92 4.59
N ASP A 72 9.72 30.32 4.94
CA ASP A 72 11.01 30.99 4.86
C ASP A 72 11.40 31.31 3.40
N GLU A 73 12.15 32.40 3.20
CA GLU A 73 12.65 32.78 1.87
C GLU A 73 13.51 31.65 1.27
N GLY A 74 13.11 31.18 0.08
CA GLY A 74 13.81 30.10 -0.62
C GLY A 74 13.39 28.69 -0.24
N TRP A 75 12.36 28.53 0.61
CA TRP A 75 11.72 27.25 0.86
C TRP A 75 11.19 26.64 -0.44
N THR A 76 11.42 25.34 -0.62
CA THR A 76 10.87 24.56 -1.74
C THR A 76 10.25 23.28 -1.21
N THR A 77 9.41 22.63 -2.03
CA THR A 77 8.91 21.29 -1.68
C THR A 77 10.06 20.28 -1.50
N ALA A 78 11.26 20.56 -2.03
CA ALA A 78 12.45 19.74 -1.81
C ALA A 78 12.82 19.60 -0.32
N ASP A 79 12.48 20.60 0.50
CA ASP A 79 12.88 20.73 1.91
C ASP A 79 11.89 20.09 2.89
N ILE A 80 10.78 19.52 2.39
CA ILE A 80 9.71 18.97 3.21
C ILE A 80 10.17 17.78 4.08
N THR A 81 9.83 17.84 5.37
CA THR A 81 10.03 16.75 6.33
C THR A 81 8.85 15.78 6.34
N TRP A 82 9.05 14.59 6.93
CA TRP A 82 7.98 13.61 7.08
C TRP A 82 6.86 14.10 8.00
N GLU A 83 7.24 14.82 9.06
CA GLU A 83 6.32 15.41 10.03
C GLU A 83 5.41 16.44 9.38
N GLU A 84 5.96 17.31 8.54
CA GLU A 84 5.17 18.30 7.77
C GLU A 84 4.27 17.61 6.75
N LEU A 85 4.77 16.59 6.03
CA LEU A 85 3.96 15.83 5.09
C LEU A 85 2.76 15.17 5.78
N LYS A 86 2.93 14.67 7.01
CA LYS A 86 1.87 14.05 7.81
C LYS A 86 0.70 14.99 8.10
N GLU A 87 0.92 16.30 8.18
CA GLU A 87 -0.14 17.28 8.44
C GLU A 87 -1.12 17.40 7.27
N TYR A 88 -0.66 17.10 6.05
CA TYR A 88 -1.44 17.16 4.81
C TYR A 88 -2.07 15.81 4.44
N LEU A 89 -1.83 14.75 5.22
CA LEU A 89 -2.49 13.47 5.04
C LEU A 89 -3.84 13.46 5.76
N GLU A 90 -4.90 13.03 5.08
CA GLU A 90 -6.22 12.85 5.71
C GLU A 90 -6.12 11.85 6.88
N ASP A 91 -6.82 12.15 7.98
CA ASP A 91 -6.92 11.28 9.16
C ASP A 91 -7.55 9.93 8.77
N GLY A 92 -6.70 8.92 8.54
CA GLY A 92 -7.11 7.64 7.95
C GLY A 92 -6.22 7.14 6.81
N ALA A 93 -5.25 7.93 6.33
CA ALA A 93 -4.17 7.43 5.48
C ALA A 93 -3.30 6.45 6.29
N VAL A 94 -3.71 5.17 6.35
CA VAL A 94 -2.97 4.12 7.05
C VAL A 94 -1.72 3.81 6.24
N ILE A 95 -0.62 4.46 6.60
CA ILE A 95 0.72 4.09 6.15
C ILE A 95 1.14 2.94 7.05
N ALA A 96 0.93 1.71 6.56
CA ALA A 96 1.00 0.48 7.35
C ALA A 96 2.37 0.24 8.01
N ASN A 97 3.41 0.93 7.53
CA ASN A 97 4.70 1.04 8.18
C ASN A 97 5.14 2.50 8.06
N GLU A 98 5.33 3.19 9.17
CA GLU A 98 6.07 4.45 9.15
C GLU A 98 7.44 4.21 8.49
N PRO A 99 8.01 5.21 7.78
CA PRO A 99 9.39 5.13 7.32
C PRO A 99 10.29 4.66 8.47
N GLY A 100 11.13 3.65 8.23
CA GLY A 100 12.07 3.16 9.26
C GLY A 100 13.11 4.23 9.64
N GLU A 101 13.97 3.95 10.63
CA GLU A 101 15.03 4.84 11.17
C GLU A 101 16.00 5.43 10.11
N GLU A 102 15.96 4.97 8.85
CA GLU A 102 16.73 5.46 7.71
C GLU A 102 15.94 6.43 6.80
N ALA A 103 14.91 7.11 7.33
CA ALA A 103 14.25 8.22 6.64
C ALA A 103 15.07 9.51 6.78
N THR A 104 16.32 9.51 6.31
CA THR A 104 17.12 10.72 6.22
C THR A 104 16.83 11.40 4.90
N VAL A 105 16.07 12.49 4.94
CA VAL A 105 15.94 13.44 3.83
C VAL A 105 17.30 14.11 3.65
N GLY A 106 18.10 13.63 2.69
CA GLY A 106 19.40 14.20 2.41
C GLY A 106 20.13 13.56 1.22
N GLY A 107 20.60 14.42 0.31
CA GLY A 107 21.63 14.20 -0.70
C GLY A 107 21.26 13.36 -1.92
N ASP A 108 20.77 12.14 -1.68
CA ASP A 108 20.66 11.09 -2.70
C ASP A 108 19.61 10.00 -2.34
N GLY A 109 19.03 10.06 -1.13
CA GLY A 109 18.19 9.00 -0.55
C GLY A 109 16.70 9.32 -0.53
N GLY A 110 15.93 8.69 -1.41
CA GLY A 110 14.48 8.71 -1.40
C GLY A 110 13.88 8.05 -0.15
N MET A 111 12.86 8.67 0.45
CA MET A 111 12.04 8.05 1.49
C MET A 111 11.50 6.71 1.00
N VAL A 112 11.82 5.62 1.71
CA VAL A 112 11.29 4.29 1.41
C VAL A 112 10.22 3.92 2.43
N ILE A 113 9.00 3.73 1.95
CA ILE A 113 7.88 3.25 2.74
C ILE A 113 7.65 1.80 2.35
N LYS A 114 7.80 0.88 3.32
CA LYS A 114 7.44 -0.51 3.10
C LYS A 114 5.93 -0.64 3.05
N GLY A 115 5.43 -1.07 1.89
CA GLY A 115 4.02 -1.33 1.67
C GLY A 115 3.53 -2.62 2.32
N ARG A 116 2.30 -3.00 1.98
CA ARG A 116 1.67 -4.28 2.34
C ARG A 116 2.02 -5.40 1.37
N SER A 117 2.49 -5.08 0.16
CA SER A 117 2.97 -6.05 -0.82
C SER A 117 4.27 -6.69 -0.35
N ARG A 118 4.50 -7.93 -0.79
CA ARG A 118 5.75 -8.64 -0.55
C ARG A 118 6.87 -8.24 -1.51
N ASP A 119 6.50 -7.74 -2.68
CA ASP A 119 7.41 -7.56 -3.80
C ASP A 119 7.62 -6.08 -4.15
N TYR A 120 6.73 -5.20 -3.68
CA TYR A 120 6.79 -3.77 -3.94
C TYR A 120 7.08 -2.97 -2.68
N ILE A 121 7.91 -1.93 -2.84
CA ILE A 121 8.11 -0.86 -1.87
C ILE A 121 7.73 0.48 -2.51
N ILE A 122 7.36 1.46 -1.69
CA ILE A 122 7.10 2.81 -2.15
C ILE A 122 8.39 3.61 -1.99
N LYS A 123 8.92 4.18 -3.07
CA LYS A 123 10.12 5.02 -3.07
C LYS A 123 9.77 6.45 -3.45
N ALA A 124 10.23 7.41 -2.67
CA ALA A 124 10.20 8.82 -3.04
C ALA A 124 11.42 9.18 -3.88
N TYR A 125 11.27 10.11 -4.81
CA TYR A 125 12.38 10.69 -5.55
C TYR A 125 12.37 12.20 -5.40
N ALA A 126 13.54 12.76 -5.13
CA ALA A 126 13.73 14.19 -5.06
C ALA A 126 13.49 14.84 -6.44
N PRO A 127 13.17 16.15 -6.47
CA PRO A 127 13.09 16.90 -7.71
C PRO A 127 14.28 16.65 -8.64
N GLY A 128 14.01 16.33 -9.90
CA GLY A 128 15.03 16.05 -10.92
C GLY A 128 15.75 14.70 -10.81
N GLN A 129 15.53 13.92 -9.75
CA GLN A 129 16.21 12.63 -9.51
C GLN A 129 15.35 11.40 -9.87
N GLY A 130 14.04 11.59 -10.05
CA GLY A 130 13.10 10.50 -10.35
C GLY A 130 12.90 10.23 -11.84
N PRO A 131 12.17 9.15 -12.17
CA PRO A 131 11.68 8.93 -13.53
C PRO A 131 10.96 10.18 -14.04
N ASN A 132 11.30 10.62 -15.26
CA ASN A 132 10.78 11.84 -15.89
C ASN A 132 11.19 13.17 -15.25
N GLY A 133 12.05 13.21 -14.23
CA GLY A 133 12.66 14.43 -13.70
C GLY A 133 11.66 15.48 -13.22
N THR A 134 10.79 15.13 -12.29
CA THR A 134 9.75 16.03 -11.77
C THR A 134 10.31 17.21 -10.98
N GLU A 135 9.60 18.34 -10.97
CA GLU A 135 9.99 19.56 -10.21
C GLU A 135 9.68 19.46 -8.72
N VAL A 136 8.81 18.51 -8.34
CA VAL A 136 8.47 18.19 -6.95
C VAL A 136 8.83 16.75 -6.61
N TRP A 137 8.83 16.44 -5.31
CA TRP A 137 8.93 15.07 -4.85
C TRP A 137 7.83 14.20 -5.46
N LYS A 138 8.20 12.99 -5.88
CA LYS A 138 7.23 12.04 -6.40
C LYS A 138 7.47 10.64 -5.88
N PHE A 139 6.40 10.00 -5.43
CA PHE A 139 6.36 8.65 -4.91
C PHE A 139 5.96 7.66 -5.99
N TYR A 140 6.72 6.57 -6.09
CA TYR A 140 6.52 5.48 -7.05
C TYR A 140 6.49 4.13 -6.35
N LEU A 141 5.87 3.13 -6.96
CA LEU A 141 6.09 1.75 -6.57
C LEU A 141 7.37 1.24 -7.23
N TYR A 142 8.18 0.52 -6.46
CA TYR A 142 9.40 -0.13 -6.92
C TYR A 142 9.29 -1.63 -6.66
N ASN A 143 9.36 -2.43 -7.72
CA ASN A 143 9.43 -3.89 -7.62
C ASN A 143 10.86 -4.31 -7.28
N GLU A 144 11.06 -4.89 -6.10
CA GLU A 144 12.39 -5.29 -5.61
C GLU A 144 12.98 -6.50 -6.36
N LYS A 145 12.18 -7.25 -7.11
CA LYS A 145 12.65 -8.43 -7.86
C LYS A 145 13.11 -8.10 -9.27
N ASP A 146 12.38 -7.20 -9.92
CA ASP A 146 12.53 -6.92 -11.35
C ASP A 146 13.16 -5.53 -11.62
N ASP A 147 13.51 -4.80 -10.55
CA ASP A 147 14.04 -3.41 -10.59
C ASP A 147 13.17 -2.46 -11.43
N GLU A 148 11.85 -2.69 -11.39
CA GLU A 148 10.85 -1.95 -12.16
C GLU A 148 10.22 -0.84 -11.33
N ILE A 149 10.05 0.35 -11.93
CA ILE A 149 9.37 1.49 -11.33
C ILE A 149 8.01 1.69 -11.97
N GLN A 150 6.97 1.83 -11.15
CA GLN A 150 5.60 2.08 -11.60
C GLN A 150 5.05 3.38 -11.02
N ASP A 151 4.50 4.21 -11.90
CA ASP A 151 3.77 5.42 -11.51
C ASP A 151 2.42 5.03 -10.88
N PRO A 152 2.09 5.50 -9.67
CA PRO A 152 0.82 5.19 -9.03
C PRO A 152 -0.39 5.83 -9.73
N GLY A 153 -0.19 6.92 -10.48
CA GLY A 153 -1.22 7.63 -11.25
C GLY A 153 -1.40 7.14 -12.68
N GLY A 154 -0.43 6.39 -13.21
CA GLY A 154 -0.56 5.70 -14.50
C GLY A 154 -1.39 4.43 -14.32
N GLY A 155 -2.59 4.40 -14.90
CA GLY A 155 -3.26 3.12 -15.11
C GLY A 155 -2.32 2.19 -15.87
N SER A 156 -2.20 0.93 -15.43
CA SER A 156 -1.67 -0.12 -16.30
C SER A 156 -2.36 0.04 -17.64
N GLY A 157 -1.62 0.43 -18.67
CA GLY A 157 -2.10 0.31 -20.04
C GLY A 157 -2.52 -1.14 -20.24
N ASP A 158 -3.71 -1.28 -20.81
CA ASP A 158 -4.40 -2.53 -21.17
C ASP A 158 -3.48 -3.64 -21.70
#